data_AF-A0A958TKZ9-F1
#
_entry.id   AF-A0A958TKZ9-F1
#
_cell.length_a   1.000
_cell.length_b   1.000
_cell.length_c   1.000
_cell.angle_alpha   90.00
_cell.angle_beta   90.00
_cell.angle_gamma   90.00
#
_symmetry.space_group_name_H-M   'P 1'
#
loop_
_entity.id
_entity.type
_entity.pdbx_description
1 polymer ?
#
loop_
_entity_poly.entity_id
_entity_poly.type
_entity_poly.pdbx_seq_one_letter_code
_entity_poly.pdbx_strand_id
1 'polypeptide(L)'
;ADDFKAFNGMNSNPDAKGTNKQQFVSSVKGWKNNIDYFSISRTKGAYPDAIEYDNDSGFWVQTWDQIKGVHKNTGVKIDMPMHRLYLVNKDNKISRIVTYDDASVWSEMRDAFNPRKNGIIYNQHENINTVRKMVVALEHGDADKAFSYFTDNAGFTNLDMPQGESNTLAQEKASFKAMLKDWTIDSIDVVGFPDYLEYESPKLKIVMSWWDARLTRKSDGKKVTLPLHLVHYINDDGKITSEIGYYTMSTLK
;
A
#
# COMPACT_ATOMS: atom_id res chain seq x y z
N ALA A 1 6.91 -36.36 -18.89
CA ALA A 1 7.75 -37.17 -19.78
C ALA A 1 9.19 -37.12 -19.28
N ASP A 2 10.10 -37.91 -19.85
CA ASP A 2 11.51 -37.98 -19.40
C ASP A 2 12.30 -36.75 -19.88
N ASP A 3 11.92 -36.23 -21.04
CA ASP A 3 12.39 -34.98 -21.66
C ASP A 3 11.67 -33.72 -21.14
N PHE A 4 10.98 -33.81 -19.99
CA PHE A 4 10.15 -32.72 -19.48
C PHE A 4 10.93 -31.40 -19.30
N LYS A 5 10.32 -30.29 -19.74
CA LYS A 5 10.81 -28.93 -19.50
C LYS A 5 9.72 -27.94 -19.11
N ALA A 6 9.96 -27.15 -18.07
CA ALA A 6 9.12 -26.02 -17.68
C ALA A 6 9.79 -24.67 -18.03
N PHE A 7 9.00 -23.71 -18.48
CA PHE A 7 9.47 -22.38 -18.88
C PHE A 7 8.63 -21.30 -18.21
N ASN A 8 9.28 -20.17 -17.91
CA ASN A 8 8.60 -18.91 -17.65
C ASN A 8 8.35 -18.24 -19.00
N GLY A 9 7.07 -18.02 -19.34
CA GLY A 9 6.65 -17.40 -20.60
C GLY A 9 7.01 -15.91 -20.71
N MET A 10 7.38 -15.27 -19.60
CA MET A 10 7.86 -13.89 -19.53
C MET A 10 9.40 -13.79 -19.51
N ASN A 11 10.13 -14.91 -19.68
CA ASN A 11 11.59 -14.89 -19.70
C ASN A 11 12.12 -14.38 -21.05
N SER A 12 12.92 -13.31 -21.02
CA SER A 12 13.51 -12.70 -22.22
C SER A 12 14.86 -13.31 -22.65
N ASN A 13 15.43 -14.24 -21.87
CA ASN A 13 16.70 -14.88 -22.23
C ASN A 13 16.52 -15.87 -23.41
N PRO A 14 17.11 -15.60 -24.59
CA PRO A 14 16.96 -16.46 -25.76
C PRO A 14 17.60 -17.85 -25.60
N ASP A 15 18.56 -17.99 -24.69
CA ASP A 15 19.29 -19.24 -24.45
C ASP A 15 18.70 -20.10 -23.31
N ALA A 16 17.57 -19.68 -22.74
CA ALA A 16 16.94 -20.36 -21.62
C ALA A 16 16.58 -21.82 -21.94
N LYS A 17 17.22 -22.77 -21.23
CA LYS A 17 17.01 -24.22 -21.44
C LYS A 17 15.82 -24.82 -20.69
N GLY A 18 15.10 -23.99 -19.93
CA GLY A 18 13.99 -24.39 -19.08
C GLY A 18 14.40 -25.22 -17.86
N THR A 19 13.46 -25.33 -16.93
CA THR A 19 13.57 -26.09 -15.68
C THR A 19 13.28 -27.56 -15.94
N ASN A 20 14.13 -28.47 -15.45
CA ASN A 20 13.90 -29.91 -15.61
C ASN A 20 12.85 -30.44 -14.61
N LYS A 21 12.48 -31.72 -14.76
CA LYS A 21 11.43 -32.37 -13.94
C LYS A 21 11.72 -32.32 -12.45
N GLN A 22 12.95 -32.63 -12.05
CA GLN A 22 13.34 -32.67 -10.63
C GLN A 22 13.25 -31.27 -10.01
N GLN A 23 13.79 -30.26 -10.70
CA GLN A 23 13.73 -28.86 -10.26
C GLN A 23 12.28 -28.35 -10.18
N PHE A 24 11.43 -28.68 -11.15
CA PHE A 24 10.02 -28.30 -11.14
C PHE A 24 9.27 -28.92 -9.95
N VAL A 25 9.46 -30.21 -9.68
CA VAL A 25 8.85 -30.87 -8.51
C VAL A 25 9.34 -30.26 -7.20
N SER A 26 10.64 -29.93 -7.10
CA SER A 26 11.19 -29.24 -5.94
C SER A 26 10.58 -27.85 -5.75
N SER A 27 10.36 -27.09 -6.82
CA SER A 27 9.64 -25.80 -6.79
C SER A 27 8.23 -25.95 -6.23
N VAL A 28 7.46 -26.93 -6.72
CA VAL A 28 6.07 -27.17 -6.26
C VAL A 28 6.03 -27.59 -4.78
N LYS A 29 6.98 -28.44 -4.34
CA LYS A 29 7.14 -28.77 -2.92
C LYS A 29 7.51 -27.54 -2.10
N GLY A 30 8.38 -26.68 -2.65
CA GLY A 30 8.76 -25.41 -2.05
C GLY A 30 7.56 -24.51 -1.78
N TRP A 31 6.63 -24.40 -2.72
CA TRP A 31 5.38 -23.64 -2.52
C TRP A 31 4.57 -24.22 -1.36
N LYS A 32 4.28 -25.53 -1.37
CA LYS A 32 3.53 -26.19 -0.30
C LYS A 32 4.19 -26.02 1.08
N ASN A 33 5.52 -26.01 1.13
CA ASN A 33 6.26 -25.96 2.39
C ASN A 33 6.44 -24.53 2.92
N ASN A 34 6.45 -23.51 2.04
CA ASN A 34 6.79 -22.13 2.41
C ASN A 34 5.63 -21.14 2.26
N ILE A 35 4.45 -21.60 1.86
CA ILE A 35 3.26 -20.76 1.73
C ILE A 35 2.17 -21.28 2.66
N ASP A 36 1.76 -20.47 3.62
CA ASP A 36 0.57 -20.71 4.44
C ASP A 36 -0.70 -20.41 3.65
N TYR A 37 -1.77 -21.15 3.95
CA TYR A 37 -3.06 -21.05 3.26
C TYR A 37 -2.96 -21.24 1.74
N PHE A 38 -1.93 -21.99 1.30
CA PHE A 38 -1.66 -22.22 -0.10
C PHE A 38 -2.85 -22.88 -0.79
N SER A 39 -3.33 -22.24 -1.85
CA SER A 39 -4.36 -22.81 -2.72
C SER A 39 -4.09 -22.43 -4.17
N ILE A 40 -4.47 -23.35 -5.06
CA ILE A 40 -4.57 -23.12 -6.49
C ILE A 40 -5.97 -23.53 -6.88
N SER A 41 -6.72 -22.60 -7.44
CA SER A 41 -8.10 -22.83 -7.88
C SER A 41 -8.30 -22.28 -9.28
N ARG A 42 -9.12 -22.94 -10.09
CA ARG A 42 -9.52 -22.46 -11.41
C ARG A 42 -10.10 -21.05 -11.31
N THR A 43 -9.69 -20.13 -12.17
CA THR A 43 -10.29 -18.81 -12.26
C THR A 43 -11.78 -18.95 -12.61
N LYS A 44 -12.66 -18.20 -11.95
CA LYS A 44 -14.11 -18.31 -12.17
C LYS A 44 -14.44 -18.06 -13.64
N GLY A 45 -15.16 -19.00 -14.25
CA GLY A 45 -15.55 -18.94 -15.66
C GLY A 45 -14.47 -19.43 -16.64
N ALA A 46 -13.27 -19.76 -16.18
CA ALA A 46 -12.25 -20.35 -17.02
C ALA A 46 -12.42 -21.87 -17.13
N TYR A 47 -12.26 -22.39 -18.35
CA TYR A 47 -12.25 -23.82 -18.65
C TYR A 47 -10.90 -24.21 -19.24
N PRO A 48 -10.43 -25.45 -19.00
CA PRO A 48 -9.25 -25.95 -19.70
C PRO A 48 -9.63 -26.29 -21.14
N ASP A 49 -8.92 -25.74 -22.12
CA ASP A 49 -9.10 -26.11 -23.52
C ASP A 49 -7.93 -26.93 -24.01
N ALA A 50 -8.22 -27.97 -24.79
CA ALA A 50 -7.24 -28.70 -25.55
C ALA A 50 -7.13 -28.08 -26.96
N ILE A 51 -5.90 -27.85 -27.42
CA ILE A 51 -5.61 -27.27 -28.72
C ILE A 51 -4.70 -28.23 -29.47
N GLU A 52 -5.19 -28.73 -30.60
CA GLU A 52 -4.46 -29.59 -31.51
C GLU A 52 -4.03 -28.80 -32.73
N TYR A 53 -2.76 -28.96 -33.13
CA TYR A 53 -2.22 -28.38 -34.36
C TYR A 53 -1.83 -29.52 -35.29
N ASP A 54 -2.11 -29.37 -36.59
CA ASP A 54 -1.89 -30.42 -37.60
C ASP A 54 -0.45 -30.97 -37.63
N ASN A 55 0.53 -30.14 -37.26
CA ASN A 55 1.95 -30.47 -37.34
C ASN A 55 2.63 -30.72 -35.97
N ASP A 56 1.88 -30.69 -34.87
CA ASP A 56 2.44 -30.92 -33.54
C ASP A 56 2.49 -32.41 -33.19
N SER A 57 3.52 -32.83 -32.46
CA SER A 57 3.69 -34.21 -32.00
C SER A 57 2.82 -34.53 -30.76
N GLY A 58 1.73 -33.81 -30.54
CA GLY A 58 0.93 -33.81 -29.33
C GLY A 58 -0.12 -32.71 -29.36
N PHE A 59 -0.70 -32.41 -28.19
CA PHE A 59 -1.70 -31.35 -28.04
C PHE A 59 -1.39 -30.47 -26.83
N TRP A 60 -1.82 -29.21 -26.90
CA TRP A 60 -1.69 -28.27 -25.80
C TRP A 60 -2.93 -28.27 -24.93
N VAL A 61 -2.77 -28.12 -23.63
CA VAL A 61 -3.85 -27.80 -22.70
C VAL A 61 -3.58 -26.45 -22.08
N GLN A 62 -4.51 -25.51 -22.20
CA GLN A 62 -4.41 -24.20 -21.58
C GLN A 62 -5.24 -24.12 -20.30
N THR A 63 -4.71 -23.50 -19.24
CA THR A 63 -5.45 -23.27 -18.00
C THR A 63 -5.26 -21.84 -17.49
N TRP A 64 -6.27 -21.35 -16.77
CA TRP A 64 -6.23 -20.09 -16.03
C TRP A 64 -6.58 -20.38 -14.58
N ASP A 65 -5.62 -20.27 -13.71
CA ASP A 65 -5.79 -20.56 -12.29
C ASP A 65 -5.46 -19.31 -11.48
N GLN A 66 -5.96 -19.24 -10.25
CA GLN A 66 -5.60 -18.25 -9.26
C GLN A 66 -4.75 -18.96 -8.19
N ILE A 67 -3.56 -18.43 -7.92
CA ILE A 67 -2.73 -18.87 -6.79
C ILE A 67 -2.99 -17.94 -5.62
N LYS A 68 -3.24 -18.51 -4.44
CA LYS A 68 -3.39 -17.76 -3.20
C LYS A 68 -2.53 -18.33 -2.06
N GLY A 69 -2.15 -17.47 -1.14
CA GLY A 69 -1.52 -17.82 0.13
C GLY A 69 -0.73 -16.66 0.72
N VAL A 70 0.06 -16.95 1.75
CA VAL A 70 0.97 -16.00 2.39
C VAL A 70 2.32 -16.67 2.58
N HIS A 71 3.39 -16.02 2.12
CA HIS A 71 4.72 -16.59 2.29
C HIS A 71 5.12 -16.58 3.78
N LYS A 72 5.47 -17.75 4.33
CA LYS A 72 5.62 -17.99 5.78
C LYS A 72 6.59 -17.04 6.47
N ASN A 73 7.72 -16.75 5.83
CA ASN A 73 8.79 -16.00 6.47
C ASN A 73 8.68 -14.49 6.23
N THR A 74 8.11 -14.06 5.11
CA THR A 74 8.09 -12.63 4.72
C THR A 74 6.72 -11.99 4.90
N GLY A 75 5.65 -12.77 5.07
CA GLY A 75 4.27 -12.27 5.16
C GLY A 75 3.72 -11.74 3.83
N VAL A 76 4.49 -11.77 2.74
CA VAL A 76 4.04 -11.31 1.43
C VAL A 76 2.86 -12.14 0.97
N LYS A 77 1.74 -11.45 0.70
CA LYS A 77 0.52 -12.06 0.20
C LYS A 77 0.71 -12.48 -1.26
N ILE A 78 0.42 -13.74 -1.54
CA ILE A 78 0.36 -14.28 -2.88
C ILE A 78 -1.12 -14.33 -3.24
N ASP A 79 -1.54 -13.54 -4.21
CA ASP A 79 -2.90 -13.56 -4.77
C ASP A 79 -2.79 -13.06 -6.20
N MET A 80 -2.56 -14.00 -7.12
CA MET A 80 -2.22 -13.66 -8.49
C MET A 80 -2.82 -14.65 -9.50
N PRO A 81 -3.15 -14.18 -10.71
CA PRO A 81 -3.49 -15.06 -11.81
C PRO A 81 -2.26 -15.85 -12.27
N MET A 82 -2.49 -17.07 -12.70
CA MET A 82 -1.50 -17.94 -13.30
C MET A 82 -2.11 -18.61 -14.54
N HIS A 83 -1.57 -18.28 -15.70
CA HIS A 83 -1.88 -18.97 -16.94
C HIS A 83 -0.82 -20.04 -17.21
N ARG A 84 -1.25 -21.25 -17.56
CA ARG A 84 -0.34 -22.35 -17.91
C ARG A 84 -0.73 -23.03 -19.22
N LEU A 85 0.28 -23.27 -20.05
CA LEU A 85 0.20 -24.13 -21.22
C LEU A 85 0.92 -25.44 -20.91
N TYR A 86 0.26 -26.57 -21.13
CA TYR A 86 0.82 -27.91 -20.97
C TYR A 86 0.88 -28.60 -22.33
N LEU A 87 2.06 -28.96 -22.82
CA LEU A 87 2.18 -29.83 -24.00
C LEU A 87 2.10 -31.29 -23.53
N VAL A 88 1.13 -32.02 -24.06
CA VAL A 88 0.92 -33.44 -23.81
C VAL A 88 1.39 -34.20 -25.05
N ASN A 89 2.31 -35.15 -24.85
CA ASN A 89 2.85 -35.98 -25.93
C ASN A 89 1.93 -37.17 -26.28
N LYS A 90 2.25 -37.90 -27.35
CA LYS A 90 1.48 -39.09 -27.80
C LYS A 90 1.37 -40.22 -26.76
N ASP A 91 2.25 -40.25 -25.76
CA ASP A 91 2.17 -41.19 -24.63
C ASP A 91 1.26 -40.69 -23.50
N ASN A 92 0.49 -39.61 -23.72
CA ASN A 92 -0.32 -38.93 -22.73
C ASN A 92 0.48 -38.41 -21.52
N LYS A 93 1.75 -38.03 -21.73
CA LYS A 93 2.62 -37.45 -20.70
C LYS A 93 2.82 -35.96 -20.99
N ILE A 94 2.79 -35.14 -19.94
CA ILE A 94 3.19 -33.72 -20.03
C ILE A 94 4.69 -33.66 -20.34
N SER A 95 5.07 -33.12 -21.50
CA SER A 95 6.46 -32.89 -21.92
C SER A 95 6.89 -31.44 -21.71
N ARG A 96 5.96 -30.48 -21.76
CA ARG A 96 6.28 -29.07 -21.55
C ARG A 96 5.26 -28.36 -20.69
N ILE A 97 5.73 -27.42 -19.86
CA ILE A 97 4.89 -26.41 -19.21
C ILE A 97 5.43 -25.03 -19.56
N VAL A 98 4.56 -24.10 -19.92
CA VAL A 98 4.89 -22.66 -19.97
C VAL A 98 3.96 -21.95 -19.00
N THR A 99 4.53 -21.23 -18.02
CA THR A 99 3.78 -20.47 -17.02
C THR A 99 3.90 -18.98 -17.28
N TYR A 100 2.78 -18.27 -17.25
CA TYR A 100 2.69 -16.81 -17.22
C TYR A 100 1.99 -16.42 -15.92
N ASP A 101 2.67 -15.67 -15.08
CA ASP A 101 2.17 -15.19 -13.79
C ASP A 101 2.70 -13.78 -13.50
N ASP A 102 2.25 -13.20 -12.38
CA ASP A 102 2.69 -11.89 -11.94
C ASP A 102 4.07 -11.97 -11.27
N ALA A 103 5.11 -11.67 -12.05
CA ALA A 103 6.49 -11.68 -11.56
C ALA A 103 6.75 -10.67 -10.43
N SER A 104 5.92 -9.63 -10.28
CA SER A 104 6.09 -8.61 -9.23
C SER A 104 5.85 -9.18 -7.84
N VAL A 105 4.87 -10.08 -7.68
CA VAL A 105 4.59 -10.78 -6.42
C VAL A 105 5.80 -11.60 -5.98
N TRP A 106 6.43 -12.30 -6.93
CA TRP A 106 7.64 -13.06 -6.65
C TRP A 106 8.85 -12.18 -6.37
N SER A 107 8.94 -11.00 -6.99
CA SER A 107 10.00 -10.03 -6.67
C SER A 107 9.84 -9.50 -5.27
N GLU A 108 8.66 -9.00 -4.91
CA GLU A 108 8.35 -8.50 -3.58
C GLU A 108 8.67 -9.54 -2.49
N MET A 109 8.29 -10.80 -2.72
CA MET A 109 8.63 -11.90 -1.82
C MET A 109 10.14 -12.08 -1.64
N ARG A 110 10.95 -11.96 -2.71
CA ARG A 110 12.41 -12.08 -2.64
C ARG A 110 13.04 -10.85 -2.00
N ASP A 111 12.54 -9.67 -2.34
CA ASP A 111 13.05 -8.39 -1.88
C ASP A 111 12.82 -8.23 -0.37
N ALA A 112 11.70 -8.74 0.15
CA ALA A 112 11.37 -8.76 1.58
C ALA A 112 12.36 -9.55 2.47
N PHE A 113 13.24 -10.38 1.91
CA PHE A 113 14.32 -11.02 2.67
C PHE A 113 15.52 -10.10 2.91
N ASN A 114 15.61 -8.98 2.19
CA ASN A 114 16.77 -8.11 2.21
C ASN A 114 16.40 -6.79 2.92
N PRO A 115 17.02 -6.51 4.07
CA PRO A 115 16.85 -5.21 4.73
C PRO A 115 17.26 -4.08 3.78
N ARG A 116 16.35 -3.13 3.56
CA ARG A 116 16.59 -1.93 2.75
C ARG A 116 16.29 -0.67 3.57
N LYS A 117 17.16 0.33 3.49
CA LYS A 117 16.87 1.68 3.99
C LYS A 117 16.00 2.43 2.98
N ASN A 118 15.04 3.22 3.45
CA ASN A 118 14.16 4.02 2.59
C ASN A 118 14.08 5.46 3.11
N GLY A 119 15.18 6.21 2.95
CA GLY A 119 15.24 7.60 3.35
C GLY A 119 15.88 7.86 4.72
N ILE A 120 15.65 9.08 5.22
CA ILE A 120 16.18 9.62 6.48
C ILE A 120 15.00 10.07 7.36
N ILE A 121 15.12 9.86 8.67
CA ILE A 121 14.13 10.31 9.66
C ILE A 121 14.82 11.32 10.59
N TYR A 122 14.17 12.46 10.79
CA TYR A 122 14.60 13.52 11.69
C TYR A 122 13.58 13.72 12.80
N ASN A 123 14.03 13.89 14.05
CA ASN A 123 13.19 14.28 15.19
C ASN A 123 13.26 15.78 15.51
N GLN A 124 14.16 16.52 14.84
CA GLN A 124 14.26 17.97 14.86
C GLN A 124 14.59 18.47 13.45
N HIS A 125 13.70 19.29 12.89
CA HIS A 125 13.81 19.82 11.54
C HIS A 125 12.95 21.09 11.39
N GLU A 126 13.27 21.98 10.45
CA GLU A 126 12.47 23.19 10.21
C GLU A 126 11.03 22.87 9.80
N ASN A 127 10.83 21.80 9.04
CA ASN A 127 9.52 21.30 8.66
C ASN A 127 8.68 20.82 9.85
N ILE A 128 9.33 20.22 10.87
CA ILE A 128 8.66 19.89 12.14
C ILE A 128 8.23 21.19 12.84
N ASN A 129 9.08 22.22 12.81
CA ASN A 129 8.74 23.52 13.39
C ASN A 129 7.57 24.19 12.64
N THR A 130 7.46 24.03 11.33
CA THR A 130 6.30 24.47 10.54
C THR A 130 5.01 23.83 11.06
N VAL A 131 4.99 22.51 11.24
CA VAL A 131 3.81 21.79 11.76
C VAL A 131 3.49 22.19 13.20
N ARG A 132 4.50 22.29 14.09
CA ARG A 132 4.30 22.76 15.47
C ARG A 132 3.65 24.15 15.52
N LYS A 133 4.16 25.08 14.71
CA LYS A 133 3.60 26.45 14.64
C LYS A 133 2.19 26.48 14.07
N MET A 134 1.88 25.61 13.10
CA MET A 134 0.55 25.45 12.56
C MET A 134 -0.43 24.97 13.64
N VAL A 135 -0.07 23.90 14.38
CA VAL A 135 -0.91 23.34 15.44
C VAL A 135 -1.13 24.32 16.59
N VAL A 136 -0.08 25.03 17.02
CA VAL A 136 -0.22 26.09 18.05
C VAL A 136 -1.16 27.21 17.57
N ALA A 137 -1.12 27.57 16.29
CA ALA A 137 -2.08 28.54 15.75
C ALA A 137 -3.52 28.00 15.77
N LEU A 138 -3.73 26.70 15.49
CA LEU A 138 -5.04 26.06 15.65
C LEU A 138 -5.50 26.08 17.12
N GLU A 139 -4.63 25.76 18.07
CA GLU A 139 -4.95 25.81 19.50
C GLU A 139 -5.48 27.17 19.93
N HIS A 140 -4.87 28.25 19.43
CA HIS A 140 -5.30 29.63 19.69
C HIS A 140 -6.49 30.09 18.83
N GLY A 141 -7.07 29.22 18.01
CA GLY A 141 -8.17 29.57 17.11
C GLY A 141 -7.79 30.52 15.97
N ASP A 142 -6.49 30.76 15.75
CA ASP A 142 -5.98 31.62 14.68
C ASP A 142 -5.96 30.86 13.35
N ALA A 143 -7.14 30.72 12.77
CA ALA A 143 -7.35 30.06 11.50
C ALA A 143 -6.62 30.76 10.34
N ASP A 144 -6.36 32.07 10.41
CA ASP A 144 -5.66 32.74 9.32
C ASP A 144 -4.16 32.38 9.36
N LYS A 145 -3.57 32.33 10.56
CA LYS A 145 -2.19 31.90 10.75
C LYS A 145 -1.99 30.42 10.52
N ALA A 146 -2.84 29.55 11.08
CA ALA A 146 -2.71 28.11 10.94
C ALA A 146 -2.72 27.68 9.46
N PHE A 147 -3.69 28.18 8.70
CA PHE A 147 -3.82 27.83 7.30
C PHE A 147 -2.82 28.55 6.37
N SER A 148 -2.05 29.54 6.87
CA SER A 148 -0.99 30.21 6.11
C SER A 148 0.25 29.34 5.87
N TYR A 149 0.41 28.23 6.60
CA TYR A 149 1.51 27.29 6.43
C TYR A 149 1.30 26.32 5.25
N PHE A 150 0.10 26.31 4.67
CA PHE A 150 -0.27 25.50 3.52
C PHE A 150 -0.06 26.26 2.21
N THR A 151 0.01 25.52 1.10
CA THR A 151 -0.14 26.08 -0.25
C THR A 151 -1.60 26.37 -0.55
N ASP A 152 -1.88 27.29 -1.47
CA ASP A 152 -3.25 27.68 -1.82
C ASP A 152 -4.08 26.51 -2.40
N ASN A 153 -3.40 25.55 -3.03
CA ASN A 153 -4.00 24.35 -3.61
C ASN A 153 -3.91 23.12 -2.69
N ALA A 154 -3.65 23.29 -1.40
CA ALA A 154 -3.52 22.18 -0.48
C ALA A 154 -4.82 21.36 -0.36
N GLY A 155 -4.68 20.04 -0.29
CA GLY A 155 -5.77 19.08 -0.15
C GLY A 155 -5.80 18.42 1.23
N PHE A 156 -7.01 18.24 1.77
CA PHE A 156 -7.25 17.75 3.13
C PHE A 156 -8.15 16.52 3.11
N THR A 157 -7.76 15.45 3.80
CA THR A 157 -8.59 14.26 3.99
C THR A 157 -8.60 13.83 5.45
N ASN A 158 -9.66 13.17 5.90
CA ASN A 158 -9.73 12.54 7.22
C ASN A 158 -10.58 11.26 7.22
N LEU A 159 -10.63 10.55 8.35
CA LEU A 159 -11.31 9.25 8.44
C LEU A 159 -12.83 9.28 8.25
N ASP A 160 -13.46 10.46 8.38
CA ASP A 160 -14.91 10.60 8.21
C ASP A 160 -15.30 10.91 6.74
N MET A 161 -14.32 11.15 5.85
CA MET A 161 -14.58 11.47 4.44
C MET A 161 -14.73 10.21 3.58
N PRO A 162 -15.61 10.23 2.55
CA PRO A 162 -15.65 9.16 1.56
C PRO A 162 -14.33 8.99 0.82
N GLN A 163 -14.05 7.76 0.37
CA GLN A 163 -12.83 7.46 -0.37
C GLN A 163 -12.75 8.28 -1.66
N GLY A 164 -11.63 8.98 -1.86
CA GLY A 164 -11.37 9.79 -3.05
C GLY A 164 -11.89 11.23 -2.95
N GLU A 165 -12.55 11.60 -1.86
CA GLU A 165 -12.95 12.98 -1.59
C GLU A 165 -11.89 13.71 -0.76
N SER A 166 -11.77 15.02 -0.97
CA SER A 166 -10.86 15.90 -0.23
C SER A 166 -11.43 17.31 -0.12
N ASN A 167 -11.19 17.96 1.02
CA ASN A 167 -11.47 19.39 1.16
C ASN A 167 -10.34 20.23 0.54
N THR A 168 -10.72 21.39 0.01
CA THR A 168 -9.80 22.48 -0.31
C THR A 168 -9.41 23.26 0.94
N LEU A 169 -8.33 24.03 0.87
CA LEU A 169 -7.90 24.94 1.93
C LEU A 169 -9.02 25.85 2.46
N ALA A 170 -9.84 26.39 1.56
CA ALA A 170 -10.96 27.27 1.92
C ALA A 170 -12.06 26.52 2.69
N GLN A 171 -12.40 25.30 2.25
CA GLN A 171 -13.39 24.45 2.92
C GLN A 171 -12.90 24.02 4.30
N GLU A 172 -11.65 23.56 4.43
CA GLU A 172 -11.11 23.10 5.70
C GLU A 172 -11.04 24.25 6.72
N LYS A 173 -10.57 25.42 6.28
CA LYS A 173 -10.55 26.63 7.10
C LYS A 173 -11.95 27.07 7.55
N ALA A 174 -12.94 26.95 6.68
CA ALA A 174 -14.33 27.25 7.02
C ALA A 174 -14.89 26.25 8.04
N SER A 175 -14.62 24.95 7.86
CA SER A 175 -15.01 23.88 8.80
C SER A 175 -14.39 24.09 10.18
N PHE A 176 -13.10 24.44 10.24
CA PHE A 176 -12.43 24.77 11.50
C PHE A 176 -13.07 25.99 12.19
N LYS A 177 -13.31 27.08 11.45
CA LYS A 177 -14.01 28.27 11.99
C LYS A 177 -15.44 27.94 12.45
N ALA A 178 -16.13 27.01 11.78
CA ALA A 178 -17.45 26.56 12.19
C ALA A 178 -17.39 25.77 13.50
N MET A 179 -16.44 24.84 13.66
CA MET A 179 -16.24 24.08 14.90
C MET A 179 -16.01 25.00 16.10
N LEU A 180 -15.21 26.07 15.92
CA LEU A 180 -14.95 27.06 16.98
C LEU A 180 -16.21 27.82 17.46
N LYS A 181 -17.34 27.74 16.76
CA LYS A 181 -18.60 28.33 17.24
C LYS A 181 -19.17 27.53 18.42
N ASP A 182 -19.04 26.20 18.37
CA ASP A 182 -19.65 25.29 19.33
C ASP A 182 -18.66 24.78 20.38
N TRP A 183 -17.36 24.83 20.08
CA TRP A 183 -16.29 24.30 20.91
C TRP A 183 -15.24 25.36 21.23
N THR A 184 -14.69 25.26 22.44
CA THR A 184 -13.46 25.93 22.87
C THR A 184 -12.34 24.90 22.80
N ILE A 185 -11.21 25.24 22.20
CA ILE A 185 -9.99 24.44 22.30
C ILE A 185 -9.29 24.87 23.59
N ASP A 186 -9.14 23.94 24.53
CA ASP A 186 -8.49 24.20 25.82
C ASP A 186 -6.96 24.07 25.69
N SER A 187 -6.50 23.09 24.91
CA SER A 187 -5.08 22.83 24.63
C SER A 187 -4.93 21.82 23.49
N ILE A 188 -3.79 21.84 22.78
CA ILE A 188 -3.40 20.79 21.85
C ILE A 188 -1.98 20.34 22.19
N ASP A 189 -1.85 19.18 22.82
CA ASP A 189 -0.57 18.73 23.36
C ASP A 189 0.05 17.64 22.51
N VAL A 190 1.36 17.75 22.28
CA VAL A 190 2.10 16.75 21.52
C VAL A 190 2.18 15.42 22.29
N VAL A 191 1.92 14.32 21.60
CA VAL A 191 2.11 12.97 22.12
C VAL A 191 3.42 12.42 21.56
N GLY A 192 4.44 12.32 22.41
CA GLY A 192 5.79 11.97 21.97
C GLY A 192 6.48 13.12 21.23
N PHE A 193 6.90 12.90 19.99
CA PHE A 193 7.48 13.93 19.14
C PHE A 193 7.08 13.69 17.67
N PRO A 194 6.93 14.76 16.86
CA PRO A 194 6.79 14.62 15.42
C PRO A 194 8.06 14.09 14.77
N ASP A 195 7.91 13.30 13.72
CA ASP A 195 8.99 12.83 12.87
C ASP A 195 8.87 13.45 11.48
N TYR A 196 10.01 13.83 10.90
CA TYR A 196 10.12 14.25 9.51
C TYR A 196 10.84 13.18 8.70
N LEU A 197 10.16 12.65 7.69
CA LEU A 197 10.61 11.57 6.83
C LEU A 197 10.96 12.14 5.45
N GLU A 198 12.21 11.96 5.05
CA GLU A 198 12.69 12.21 3.69
C GLU A 198 12.95 10.89 2.99
N TYR A 199 12.00 10.46 2.16
CA TYR A 199 12.08 9.20 1.44
C TYR A 199 13.11 9.25 0.31
N GLU A 200 13.77 8.11 0.06
CA GLU A 200 14.71 7.98 -1.08
C GLU A 200 13.95 7.87 -2.40
N SER A 201 12.86 7.09 -2.41
CA SER A 201 12.00 6.90 -3.58
C SER A 201 10.58 6.49 -3.15
N PRO A 202 9.53 7.20 -3.60
CA PRO A 202 9.60 8.52 -4.22
C PRO A 202 10.20 9.54 -3.24
N LYS A 203 10.85 10.61 -3.74
CA LYS A 203 11.53 11.65 -2.92
C LYS A 203 10.56 12.53 -2.12
N LEU A 204 9.72 11.89 -1.31
CA LEU A 204 8.67 12.51 -0.52
C LEU A 204 9.24 13.08 0.78
N LYS A 205 8.65 14.20 1.19
CA LYS A 205 8.96 14.91 2.42
C LYS A 205 7.70 14.96 3.26
N ILE A 206 7.69 14.25 4.38
CA ILE A 206 6.47 14.05 5.19
C ILE A 206 6.76 14.36 6.64
N VAL A 207 5.92 15.15 7.30
CA VAL A 207 5.90 15.22 8.77
C VAL A 207 4.75 14.39 9.29
N MET A 208 5.04 13.46 10.21
CA MET A 208 4.04 12.70 10.96
C MET A 208 4.04 13.23 12.40
N SER A 209 2.85 13.49 12.94
CA SER A 209 2.73 14.07 14.27
C SER A 209 1.49 13.55 15.01
N TRP A 210 1.61 13.41 16.33
CA TRP A 210 0.54 12.95 17.21
C TRP A 210 0.20 14.02 18.24
N TRP A 211 -1.09 14.24 18.48
CA TRP A 211 -1.57 15.28 19.36
C TRP A 211 -2.82 14.84 20.12
N ASP A 212 -3.00 15.35 21.33
CA ASP A 212 -4.25 15.29 22.07
C ASP A 212 -4.88 16.69 22.10
N ALA A 213 -5.92 16.90 21.29
CA ALA A 213 -6.70 18.13 21.33
C ALA A 213 -7.77 18.01 22.42
N ARG A 214 -7.71 18.87 23.44
CA ARG A 214 -8.70 18.94 24.52
C ARG A 214 -9.68 20.06 24.22
N LEU A 215 -10.96 19.72 24.16
CA LEU A 215 -12.01 20.66 23.81
C LEU A 215 -13.14 20.65 24.84
N THR A 216 -13.71 21.83 25.06
CA THR A 216 -14.91 22.02 25.88
C THR A 216 -16.05 22.54 25.01
N ARG A 217 -17.17 21.81 24.98
CA ARG A 217 -18.38 22.22 24.28
C ARG A 217 -19.05 23.38 25.00
N LYS A 218 -19.39 24.44 24.27
CA LYS A 218 -19.89 25.68 24.86
C LYS A 218 -21.33 25.59 25.36
N SER A 219 -22.16 24.73 24.77
CA SER A 219 -23.58 24.62 25.13
C SER A 219 -23.83 24.00 26.50
N ASP A 220 -22.98 23.05 26.92
CA ASP A 220 -23.19 22.26 28.14
C ASP A 220 -21.90 22.02 28.96
N GLY A 221 -20.76 22.54 28.53
CA GLY A 221 -19.47 22.36 29.21
C GLY A 221 -18.88 20.95 29.07
N LYS A 222 -19.40 20.09 28.18
CA LYS A 222 -18.87 18.74 27.96
C LYS A 222 -17.42 18.80 27.50
N LYS A 223 -16.54 18.09 28.21
CA LYS A 223 -15.12 17.96 27.85
C LYS A 223 -14.88 16.72 27.01
N VAL A 224 -14.10 16.87 25.95
CA VAL A 224 -13.69 15.79 25.04
C VAL A 224 -12.19 15.89 24.80
N THR A 225 -11.52 14.76 24.68
CA THR A 225 -10.15 14.68 24.14
C THR A 225 -10.22 13.97 22.80
N LEU A 226 -9.75 14.65 21.76
CA LEU A 226 -9.67 14.16 20.40
C LEU A 226 -8.20 13.80 20.10
N PRO A 227 -7.86 12.50 20.01
CA PRO A 227 -6.54 12.09 19.55
C PRO A 227 -6.43 12.36 18.05
N LEU A 228 -5.33 12.97 17.65
CA LEU A 228 -5.00 13.32 16.27
C LEU A 228 -3.70 12.63 15.88
N HIS A 229 -3.69 11.94 14.74
CA HIS A 229 -2.46 11.66 14.01
C HIS A 229 -2.53 12.40 12.66
N LEU A 230 -1.64 13.35 12.46
CA LEU A 230 -1.60 14.20 11.27
C LEU A 230 -0.38 13.85 10.42
N VAL A 231 -0.61 13.64 9.13
CA VAL A 231 0.44 13.41 8.13
C VAL A 231 0.43 14.57 7.14
N HIS A 232 1.52 15.34 7.13
CA HIS A 232 1.68 16.52 6.29
C HIS A 232 2.70 16.27 5.19
N TYR A 233 2.28 16.41 3.93
CA TYR A 233 3.19 16.45 2.79
C TYR A 233 3.76 17.85 2.64
N ILE A 234 5.07 17.96 2.42
CA ILE A 234 5.77 19.25 2.39
C ILE A 234 6.52 19.38 1.06
N ASN A 235 6.42 20.56 0.44
CA ASN A 235 7.16 20.86 -0.78
C ASN A 235 8.60 21.33 -0.48
N ASP A 236 9.37 21.64 -1.52
CA ASP A 236 10.75 22.12 -1.37
C ASP A 236 10.85 23.50 -0.71
N ASP A 237 9.77 24.28 -0.68
CA ASP A 237 9.69 25.59 -0.02
C ASP A 237 9.31 25.49 1.47
N GLY A 238 9.15 24.28 2.01
CA GLY A 238 8.72 24.05 3.40
C GLY A 238 7.24 24.34 3.66
N LYS A 239 6.41 24.45 2.61
CA LYS A 239 4.95 24.62 2.68
C LYS A 239 4.24 23.28 2.65
N ILE A 240 3.14 23.19 3.40
CA ILE A 240 2.31 21.99 3.45
C ILE A 240 1.43 21.94 2.20
N THR A 241 1.52 20.86 1.43
CA THR A 241 0.74 20.65 0.21
C THR A 241 -0.46 19.72 0.42
N SER A 242 -0.43 18.90 1.46
CA SER A 242 -1.57 18.07 1.83
C SER A 242 -1.51 17.67 3.31
N GLU A 243 -2.68 17.51 3.92
CA GLU A 243 -2.87 16.92 5.23
C GLU A 243 -3.77 15.68 5.15
N ILE A 244 -3.33 14.60 5.77
CA ILE A 244 -4.15 13.41 6.04
C ILE A 244 -4.34 13.32 7.55
N GLY A 245 -5.57 13.52 7.99
CA GLY A 245 -6.00 13.46 9.38
C GLY A 245 -6.51 12.07 9.77
N TYR A 246 -5.76 11.36 10.61
CA TYR A 246 -6.23 10.14 11.26
C TYR A 246 -6.94 10.50 12.57
N TYR A 247 -8.14 11.05 12.43
CA TYR A 247 -9.05 11.37 13.52
C TYR A 247 -10.50 11.26 13.04
N THR A 248 -11.43 11.19 13.97
CA THR A 248 -12.87 11.22 13.70
C THR A 248 -13.54 12.31 14.52
N MET A 249 -14.38 13.10 13.87
CA MET A 249 -15.24 14.14 14.43
C MET A 249 -16.46 13.54 15.13
N SER A 250 -16.65 12.21 15.10
CA SER A 250 -17.74 11.53 15.81
C SER A 250 -17.76 11.81 17.32
N THR A 251 -16.60 12.10 17.92
CA THR A 251 -16.46 12.49 19.34
C THR A 251 -16.96 13.91 19.63
N LEU A 252 -17.13 14.74 18.60
CA LEU A 252 -17.57 16.14 18.68
C LEU A 252 -19.07 16.32 18.37
N LYS A 253 -19.83 15.22 18.33
CA LYS A 253 -21.29 15.23 18.26
C LYS A 253 -21.93 15.48 19.64
#